data_AF-A0A9X4KTW0-F1
#
_entry.id   AF-A0A9X4KTW0-F1
#
_cell.length_a   1.000
_cell.length_b   1.000
_cell.length_c   1.000
_cell.angle_alpha   90.00
_cell.angle_beta   90.00
_cell.angle_gamma   90.00
#
_symmetry.space_group_name_H-M   'P 1'
#
loop_
_entity.id
_entity.type
_entity.pdbx_description
1 polymer ?
#
loop_
_entity_poly.entity_id
_entity_poly.type
_entity_poly.pdbx_seq_one_letter_code
_entity_poly.pdbx_strand_id
1 'polypeptide(L)'
;MEQANVVLLAEDGAKLTVRARDYEARFDLDAQRWRLYGRKEEAVSRADGGNGGLEPIASQPIVSQKIASQPIASLPIQSRVHALGDPDRADAGTLRLVREQRDGSRLTLAFAAGRGMPWSTKTYIFTFDADTVRYSVSVTGAGRRIDDVYYFAADWQAAGDSGNEASTPDWQGGRPGFERYYAPRFDWAVGIVHRMPDEQDSLNCQQWLSPPPFCYALQQSDRWVSCGIVAAPGAFNFLGFDYAVSPGGDFSFRLDYEGHTTVGKAGFRTPELRFGFKPAAGENEAVDEYVRALAGVLKPEEGTAPAAVRPQPAWWREPMFCGWGQQRYDYRMDHDGTESGHFLNVGAYATEDKYRSYIALMDEQGIRPGTIVIDYKWAKQDALAAPDPLKWNDMRAFIEEQHEIGRRVLLWYSPFAGRRAARRGLHDAGRPRRSRRSDIGAIPGHYGGAGPQDDRQCAGRSERRRLQDRLYAKCRFRAKNLPQLLVDQPGAAQRRQSRACLSPARLRPRQAHSYGGQLVGRRIAARLY
;
A
#
# COMPACT_ATOMS: atom_id res chain seq x y z
N MET A 1 25.52 -17.52 32.34
CA MET A 1 25.04 -18.12 31.09
C MET A 1 24.10 -17.12 30.45
N GLU A 2 24.53 -16.44 29.38
CA GLU A 2 23.60 -15.62 28.60
C GLU A 2 22.51 -16.56 28.05
N GLN A 3 21.27 -16.37 28.52
CA GLN A 3 20.13 -17.10 27.98
C GLN A 3 20.04 -16.76 26.50
N ALA A 4 20.17 -17.78 25.65
CA ALA A 4 19.91 -17.64 24.24
C ALA A 4 18.54 -16.98 24.01
N ASN A 5 18.52 -15.80 23.39
CA ASN A 5 17.28 -15.07 23.07
C ASN A 5 16.35 -15.83 22.13
N VAL A 6 16.86 -16.85 21.44
CA VAL A 6 16.13 -17.75 20.55
C VAL A 6 16.57 -19.19 20.82
N VAL A 7 15.61 -20.04 21.17
CA VAL A 7 15.80 -21.46 21.53
C VAL A 7 14.97 -22.32 20.59
N LEU A 8 15.60 -23.30 19.94
CA LEU A 8 14.92 -24.35 19.20
C LEU A 8 14.69 -25.54 20.13
N LEU A 9 13.45 -26.03 20.16
CA LEU A 9 13.04 -27.21 20.91
C LEU A 9 12.47 -28.22 19.92
N ALA A 10 13.07 -29.40 19.86
CA ALA A 10 12.48 -30.54 19.16
C ALA A 10 11.60 -31.31 20.16
N GLU A 11 10.32 -31.50 19.84
CA GLU A 11 9.36 -32.15 20.75
C GLU A 11 9.17 -33.63 20.38
N ASP A 12 8.97 -33.89 19.11
CA ASP A 12 8.98 -35.19 18.45
C ASP A 12 9.48 -34.94 17.01
N GLY A 13 9.92 -35.96 16.27
CA GLY A 13 10.54 -35.78 14.94
C GLY A 13 9.66 -35.02 13.90
N ALA A 14 8.39 -34.77 14.22
CA ALA A 14 7.42 -34.04 13.41
C ALA A 14 7.14 -32.61 13.91
N LYS A 15 7.56 -32.22 15.13
CA LYS A 15 7.27 -30.90 15.70
C LYS A 15 8.53 -30.16 16.14
N LEU A 16 8.61 -28.90 15.73
CA LEU A 16 9.67 -27.99 16.13
C LEU A 16 9.06 -26.75 16.76
N THR A 17 9.58 -26.32 17.90
CA THR A 17 9.17 -25.08 18.56
C THR A 17 10.35 -24.13 18.66
N VAL A 18 10.26 -22.97 18.03
CA VAL A 18 11.21 -21.87 18.22
C VAL A 18 10.63 -20.91 19.26
N ARG A 19 11.28 -20.82 20.42
CA ARG A 19 10.95 -19.86 21.48
C ARG A 19 11.87 -18.67 21.39
N ALA A 20 11.31 -17.47 21.35
CA ALA A 20 12.05 -16.22 21.44
C ALA A 20 11.54 -15.38 22.61
N ARG A 21 12.13 -14.21 22.83
CA ARG A 21 11.74 -13.28 23.90
C ARG A 21 10.27 -12.87 23.76
N ASP A 22 9.86 -12.43 22.58
CA ASP A 22 8.56 -11.76 22.39
C ASP A 22 7.52 -12.64 21.68
N TYR A 23 7.92 -13.84 21.24
CA TYR A 23 7.06 -14.74 20.47
C TYR A 23 7.44 -16.22 20.61
N GLU A 24 6.58 -17.08 20.09
CA GLU A 24 6.83 -18.51 19.88
C GLU A 24 6.31 -18.94 18.51
N ALA A 25 7.11 -19.71 17.76
CA ALA A 25 6.72 -20.30 16.49
C ALA A 25 6.73 -21.82 16.61
N ARG A 26 5.58 -22.47 16.41
CA ARG A 26 5.42 -23.93 16.47
C ARG A 26 5.19 -24.50 15.09
N PHE A 27 6.08 -25.35 14.63
CA PHE A 27 6.02 -26.07 13.37
C PHE A 27 5.42 -27.45 13.59
N ASP A 28 4.50 -27.81 12.72
CA ASP A 28 3.94 -29.14 12.55
C ASP A 28 4.33 -29.60 11.14
N LEU A 29 5.39 -30.39 11.06
CA LEU A 29 5.99 -30.82 9.81
C LEU A 29 5.13 -31.87 9.10
N ASP A 30 4.30 -32.63 9.83
CA ASP A 30 3.37 -33.56 9.18
C ASP A 30 2.22 -32.79 8.52
N ALA A 31 1.67 -31.79 9.22
CA ALA A 31 0.66 -30.91 8.66
C ALA A 31 1.23 -29.87 7.68
N GLN A 32 2.56 -29.72 7.60
CA GLN A 32 3.25 -28.70 6.79
C GLN A 32 2.81 -27.26 7.14
N ARG A 33 2.53 -27.02 8.42
CA ARG A 33 2.08 -25.74 8.94
C ARG A 33 2.93 -25.26 10.09
N TRP A 34 2.83 -23.98 10.37
CA TRP A 34 3.36 -23.38 11.57
C TRP A 34 2.38 -22.39 12.18
N ARG A 35 2.43 -22.25 13.50
CA ARG A 35 1.58 -21.36 14.28
C ARG A 35 2.46 -20.34 14.98
N LEU A 36 2.08 -19.08 14.87
CA LEU A 36 2.82 -17.95 15.40
C LEU A 36 2.08 -17.36 16.60
N TYR A 37 2.73 -17.29 17.76
CA TYR A 37 2.15 -16.80 19.00
C TYR A 37 2.93 -15.59 19.49
N GLY A 38 2.22 -14.56 19.94
CA GLY A 38 2.82 -13.49 20.72
C GLY A 38 2.95 -13.87 22.20
N ARG A 39 4.00 -13.39 22.88
CA ARG A 39 4.10 -13.45 24.35
C ARG A 39 3.53 -12.19 24.97
N LYS A 40 2.75 -12.34 26.04
CA LYS A 40 2.19 -11.25 26.82
C LYS A 40 2.99 -11.11 28.12
N GLU A 41 3.39 -9.90 28.44
CA GLU A 41 3.86 -9.58 29.78
C GLU A 41 2.66 -9.54 30.71
N GLU A 42 2.58 -10.48 31.64
CA GLU A 42 1.64 -10.35 32.76
C GLU A 42 2.36 -9.57 33.86
N ALA A 43 1.82 -8.41 34.22
CA ALA A 43 2.21 -7.76 35.45
C ALA A 43 1.83 -8.70 36.60
N VAL A 44 2.82 -9.33 37.21
CA VAL A 44 2.60 -10.12 38.42
C VAL A 44 2.19 -9.13 39.50
N SER A 45 0.88 -9.05 39.79
CA SER A 45 0.44 -8.31 40.97
C SER A 45 1.10 -9.01 42.16
N ARG A 46 1.98 -8.31 42.88
CA ARG A 46 2.42 -8.77 44.19
C ARG A 46 1.14 -9.05 44.97
N ALA A 47 0.93 -10.31 45.36
CA ALA A 47 -0.07 -10.61 46.36
C ALA A 47 0.30 -9.74 47.57
N ASP A 48 -0.61 -8.85 47.97
CA ASP A 48 -0.51 -8.09 49.20
C ASP A 48 -0.55 -9.07 50.38
N GLY A 49 0.60 -9.67 50.67
CA GLY A 49 0.86 -10.41 51.89
C GLY A 49 1.07 -9.40 53.00
N GLY A 50 0.00 -9.17 53.77
CA GLY A 50 0.03 -8.30 54.93
C GLY A 50 1.04 -8.74 56.01
N ASN A 51 1.49 -7.72 56.73
CA ASN A 51 2.13 -7.70 58.05
C ASN A 51 3.58 -8.18 58.21
N GLY A 52 4.45 -7.21 58.53
CA GLY A 52 5.71 -7.42 59.24
C GLY A 52 6.75 -6.39 58.85
N GLY A 53 6.81 -5.27 59.58
CA GLY A 53 7.65 -4.12 59.26
C GLY A 53 9.14 -4.44 59.11
N LEU A 54 9.61 -4.38 57.88
CA LEU A 54 10.99 -4.08 57.47
C LEU A 54 10.88 -3.44 56.08
N GLU A 55 11.51 -2.28 55.88
CA GLU A 55 11.49 -1.59 54.58
C GLU A 55 12.04 -2.52 53.48
N PRO A 56 11.25 -2.84 52.43
CA PRO A 56 11.72 -3.71 51.38
C PRO A 56 12.65 -2.93 50.45
N ILE A 57 13.88 -3.42 50.34
CA ILE A 57 14.78 -3.12 49.22
C ILE A 57 13.97 -3.31 47.93
N ALA A 58 13.90 -2.28 47.10
CA ALA A 58 13.15 -2.24 45.84
C ALA A 58 13.64 -3.32 44.87
N SER A 59 13.17 -4.55 45.08
CA SER A 59 13.29 -5.65 44.15
C SER A 59 12.35 -5.37 42.99
N GLN A 60 12.94 -5.22 41.80
CA GLN A 60 12.18 -5.03 40.56
C GLN A 60 11.15 -6.16 40.40
N PRO A 61 9.94 -5.87 39.90
CA PRO A 61 8.92 -6.88 39.70
C PRO A 61 9.44 -7.98 38.76
N ILE A 62 9.30 -9.23 39.19
CA ILE A 62 9.54 -10.39 38.33
C ILE A 62 8.36 -10.45 37.35
N VAL A 63 8.56 -9.97 36.12
CA VAL A 63 7.57 -10.07 35.06
C VAL A 63 7.59 -11.50 34.51
N SER A 64 6.52 -12.26 34.73
CA SER A 64 6.35 -13.56 34.09
C SER A 64 5.72 -13.37 32.70
N GLN A 65 6.38 -13.85 31.66
CA GLN A 65 5.83 -13.83 30.31
C GLN A 65 5.03 -15.10 30.03
N LYS A 66 3.76 -14.95 29.64
CA LYS A 66 2.88 -16.06 29.24
C LYS A 66 2.66 -16.03 27.74
N ILE A 67 2.62 -17.20 27.12
CA ILE A 67 2.29 -17.33 25.69
C ILE A 67 0.77 -17.15 25.53
N ALA A 68 0.35 -16.39 24.52
CA ALA A 68 -1.06 -16.25 24.20
C ALA A 68 -1.71 -17.63 23.94
N SER A 69 -2.96 -17.81 24.37
CA SER A 69 -3.69 -19.06 24.16
C SER A 69 -4.03 -19.31 22.68
N GLN A 70 -4.18 -18.25 21.89
CA GLN A 70 -4.46 -18.32 20.46
C GLN A 70 -3.28 -17.80 19.63
N PRO A 71 -2.95 -18.47 18.51
CA PRO A 71 -1.92 -17.96 17.60
C PRO A 71 -2.41 -16.69 16.90
N ILE A 72 -1.51 -15.77 16.58
CA ILE A 72 -1.76 -14.61 15.71
C ILE A 72 -2.14 -15.11 14.31
N ALA A 73 -1.47 -16.15 13.84
CA ALA A 73 -1.79 -16.81 12.57
C ALA A 73 -1.36 -18.28 12.61
N SER A 74 -2.10 -19.11 11.87
CA SER A 74 -1.69 -20.47 11.50
C SER A 74 -1.43 -20.48 10.01
N LEU A 75 -0.20 -20.71 9.58
CA LEU A 75 0.27 -20.50 8.21
C LEU A 75 0.83 -21.81 7.64
N PRO A 76 0.65 -22.14 6.36
CA PRO A 76 1.45 -23.17 5.72
C PRO A 76 2.93 -22.76 5.68
N ILE A 77 3.83 -23.73 5.59
CA ILE A 77 5.26 -23.47 5.40
C ILE A 77 5.51 -23.03 3.94
N GLN A 78 4.71 -23.57 3.03
CA GLN A 78 4.77 -23.34 1.59
C GLN A 78 4.38 -21.92 1.19
N SER A 79 4.92 -21.49 0.06
CA SER A 79 4.52 -20.27 -0.66
C SER A 79 4.49 -20.58 -2.15
N ARG A 80 3.91 -19.70 -2.96
CA ARG A 80 3.96 -19.81 -4.43
C ARG A 80 4.76 -18.67 -5.02
N VAL A 81 5.62 -19.00 -5.95
CA VAL A 81 6.39 -18.06 -6.75
C VAL A 81 6.01 -18.34 -8.20
N HIS A 82 4.97 -17.68 -8.70
CA HIS A 82 4.51 -17.90 -10.06
C HIS A 82 5.52 -17.35 -11.07
N ALA A 83 5.81 -18.12 -12.11
CA ALA A 83 6.52 -17.62 -13.27
C ALA A 83 5.51 -17.09 -14.29
N LEU A 84 5.88 -16.06 -15.05
CA LEU A 84 5.04 -15.48 -16.09
C LEU A 84 4.63 -16.55 -17.11
N GLY A 85 3.33 -16.85 -17.16
CA GLY A 85 2.75 -17.88 -18.02
C GLY A 85 2.90 -19.32 -17.53
N ASP A 86 3.47 -19.55 -16.35
CA ASP A 86 3.68 -20.89 -15.78
C ASP A 86 3.51 -20.83 -14.23
N PRO A 87 2.27 -21.00 -13.73
CA PRO A 87 1.98 -20.85 -12.32
C PRO A 87 2.61 -21.96 -11.49
N ASP A 88 3.27 -21.58 -10.40
CA ASP A 88 3.67 -22.47 -9.31
C ASP A 88 2.44 -23.00 -8.57
N ARG A 89 2.10 -24.27 -8.78
CA ARG A 89 0.85 -24.88 -8.31
C ARG A 89 1.03 -25.60 -6.97
N ALA A 90 1.98 -26.53 -6.93
CA ALA A 90 2.22 -27.37 -5.76
C ALA A 90 3.70 -27.77 -5.66
N ASP A 91 4.12 -28.05 -4.43
CA ASP A 91 5.40 -28.69 -4.17
C ASP A 91 5.23 -30.20 -4.22
N ALA A 92 6.17 -30.90 -4.83
CA ALA A 92 6.21 -32.35 -4.83
C ALA A 92 6.77 -32.87 -3.50
N GLY A 93 5.99 -33.72 -2.83
CA GLY A 93 6.36 -34.40 -1.59
C GLY A 93 6.33 -33.51 -0.34
N THR A 94 6.64 -34.12 0.80
CA THR A 94 6.72 -33.46 2.11
C THR A 94 7.97 -32.58 2.19
N LEU A 95 7.84 -31.35 2.72
CA LEU A 95 9.01 -30.50 2.93
C LEU A 95 9.91 -31.09 4.00
N ARG A 96 11.22 -30.94 3.79
CA ARG A 96 12.25 -31.44 4.71
C ARG A 96 13.08 -30.29 5.23
N LEU A 97 13.36 -30.27 6.52
CA LEU A 97 14.38 -29.38 7.08
C LEU A 97 15.74 -29.81 6.51
N VAL A 98 16.37 -28.93 5.73
CA VAL A 98 17.66 -29.18 5.06
C VAL A 98 18.80 -28.34 5.63
N ARG A 99 18.48 -27.32 6.42
CA ARG A 99 19.48 -26.49 7.09
C ARG A 99 18.91 -25.98 8.41
N GLU A 100 19.70 -26.17 9.45
CA GLU A 100 19.60 -25.45 10.71
C GLU A 100 20.93 -24.73 10.91
N GLN A 101 20.90 -23.42 11.14
CA GLN A 101 22.10 -22.64 11.37
C GLN A 101 21.89 -21.63 12.48
N ARG A 102 22.89 -21.53 13.36
CA ARG A 102 22.95 -20.52 14.41
C ARG A 102 24.09 -19.55 14.14
N ASP A 103 23.79 -18.25 14.20
CA ASP A 103 24.76 -17.17 14.07
C ASP A 103 24.52 -16.16 15.20
N GLY A 104 25.36 -16.20 16.23
CA GLY A 104 25.14 -15.45 17.47
C GLY A 104 23.79 -15.79 18.10
N SER A 105 22.90 -14.79 18.23
CA SER A 105 21.54 -14.96 18.75
C SER A 105 20.50 -15.36 17.71
N ARG A 106 20.87 -15.42 16.43
CA ARG A 106 19.97 -15.68 15.30
C ARG A 106 19.92 -17.16 14.98
N LEU A 107 18.72 -17.67 14.69
CA LEU A 107 18.48 -19.01 14.19
C LEU A 107 17.91 -18.94 12.78
N THR A 108 18.43 -19.76 11.87
CA THR A 108 17.90 -19.92 10.51
C THR A 108 17.50 -21.36 10.27
N LEU A 109 16.27 -21.58 9.81
CA LEU A 109 15.74 -22.88 9.38
C LEU A 109 15.41 -22.81 7.89
N ALA A 110 15.89 -23.77 7.10
CA ALA A 110 15.55 -23.88 5.68
C ALA A 110 14.88 -25.22 5.38
N PHE A 111 13.72 -25.15 4.73
CA PHE A 111 12.93 -26.30 4.31
C PHE A 111 12.96 -26.42 2.79
N ALA A 112 13.36 -27.57 2.26
CA ALA A 112 13.36 -27.81 0.82
C ALA A 112 12.15 -28.61 0.39
N ALA A 113 11.58 -28.23 -0.76
CA ALA A 113 10.64 -29.06 -1.51
C ALA A 113 11.38 -30.13 -2.32
N GLY A 114 10.77 -31.30 -2.53
CA GLY A 114 11.33 -32.34 -3.38
C GLY A 114 11.46 -31.89 -4.83
N ARG A 115 10.41 -31.27 -5.37
CA ARG A 115 10.42 -30.54 -6.66
C ARG A 115 9.28 -29.51 -6.64
N GLY A 116 9.58 -28.22 -6.78
CA GLY A 116 8.53 -27.20 -6.90
C GLY A 116 8.38 -26.81 -8.37
N MET A 117 7.39 -27.31 -9.09
CA MET A 117 7.16 -26.84 -10.48
C MET A 117 6.66 -25.39 -10.42
N PRO A 118 7.22 -24.44 -11.21
CA PRO A 118 8.08 -24.61 -12.39
C PRO A 118 9.60 -24.53 -12.16
N TRP A 119 10.01 -24.50 -10.89
CA TRP A 119 11.38 -24.28 -10.43
C TRP A 119 12.20 -25.58 -10.35
N SER A 120 13.51 -25.46 -10.57
CA SER A 120 14.43 -26.59 -10.42
C SER A 120 14.66 -26.92 -8.94
N THR A 121 14.80 -25.89 -8.11
CA THR A 121 14.86 -26.00 -6.66
C THR A 121 13.99 -24.94 -6.02
N LYS A 122 13.45 -25.25 -4.85
CA LYS A 122 12.65 -24.32 -4.06
C LYS A 122 12.90 -24.56 -2.57
N THR A 123 13.21 -23.49 -1.86
CA THR A 123 13.58 -23.53 -0.43
C THR A 123 12.88 -22.41 0.32
N TYR A 124 12.26 -22.76 1.45
CA TYR A 124 11.59 -21.85 2.36
C TYR A 124 12.52 -21.56 3.53
N ILE A 125 12.83 -20.30 3.76
CA ILE A 125 13.87 -19.89 4.71
C ILE A 125 13.22 -19.02 5.78
N PHE A 126 13.27 -19.50 7.01
CA PHE A 126 12.88 -18.76 8.21
C PHE A 126 14.12 -18.29 8.94
N THR A 127 14.10 -17.04 9.38
CA THR A 127 15.11 -16.45 10.25
C THR A 127 14.43 -15.91 11.49
N PHE A 128 14.96 -16.28 12.65
CA PHE A 128 14.42 -15.97 13.97
C PHE A 128 15.45 -15.15 14.73
N ASP A 129 15.02 -13.99 15.21
CA ASP A 129 15.77 -13.12 16.13
C ASP A 129 14.93 -12.96 17.43
N ALA A 130 15.37 -12.17 18.40
CA ALA A 130 14.69 -12.07 19.71
C ALA A 130 13.22 -11.60 19.62
N ASP A 131 12.93 -10.75 18.63
CA ASP A 131 11.66 -10.02 18.48
C ASP A 131 11.13 -10.02 17.04
N THR A 132 11.69 -10.85 16.16
CA THR A 132 11.23 -10.93 14.77
C THR A 132 11.30 -12.33 14.20
N VAL A 133 10.31 -12.65 13.36
CA VAL A 133 10.36 -13.75 12.40
C VAL A 133 10.46 -13.17 11.00
N ARG A 134 11.42 -13.64 10.20
CA ARG A 134 11.59 -13.26 8.80
C ARG A 134 11.48 -14.50 7.92
N TYR A 135 10.76 -14.38 6.82
CA TYR A 135 10.46 -15.48 5.91
C TYR A 135 10.77 -15.09 4.47
N SER A 136 11.34 -16.00 3.70
CA SER A 136 11.63 -15.80 2.28
C SER A 136 11.59 -17.13 1.53
N VAL A 137 11.43 -17.05 0.21
CA VAL A 137 11.51 -18.20 -0.69
C VAL A 137 12.70 -18.02 -1.61
N SER A 138 13.51 -19.06 -1.78
CA SER A 138 14.58 -19.13 -2.77
C SER A 138 14.21 -20.13 -3.86
N VAL A 139 14.29 -19.71 -5.12
CA VAL A 139 14.03 -20.55 -6.29
C VAL A 139 15.19 -20.53 -7.27
N THR A 140 15.38 -21.62 -8.01
CA THR A 140 16.28 -21.66 -9.18
C THR A 140 15.50 -22.05 -10.44
N GLY A 141 15.94 -21.53 -11.59
CA GLY A 141 15.25 -21.67 -12.87
C GLY A 141 15.56 -20.48 -13.78
N ALA A 142 16.85 -20.34 -14.14
CA ALA A 142 17.36 -19.17 -14.82
C ALA A 142 16.58 -18.83 -16.11
N GLY A 143 16.39 -17.54 -16.36
CA GLY A 143 15.69 -17.02 -17.55
C GLY A 143 14.16 -16.96 -17.42
N ARG A 144 13.56 -17.63 -16.41
CA ARG A 144 12.14 -17.43 -16.09
C ARG A 144 11.92 -16.05 -15.50
N ARG A 145 10.72 -15.50 -15.72
CA ARG A 145 10.30 -14.19 -15.21
C ARG A 145 9.29 -14.40 -14.07
N ILE A 146 9.43 -13.70 -12.96
CA ILE A 146 8.52 -13.78 -11.80
C ILE A 146 7.28 -12.93 -12.10
N ASP A 147 6.10 -13.53 -11.95
CA ASP A 147 4.81 -12.85 -12.10
C ASP A 147 4.27 -12.40 -10.74
N ASP A 148 4.10 -13.36 -9.83
CA ASP A 148 3.58 -13.12 -8.49
C ASP A 148 4.32 -13.96 -7.45
N VAL A 149 4.37 -13.46 -6.22
CA VAL A 149 4.78 -14.23 -5.05
C VAL A 149 3.66 -14.20 -4.02
N TYR A 150 3.10 -15.36 -3.69
CA TYR A 150 2.11 -15.55 -2.63
C TYR A 150 2.78 -16.22 -1.43
N TYR A 151 3.09 -15.42 -0.41
CA TYR A 151 3.59 -15.91 0.87
C TYR A 151 2.52 -16.70 1.60
N PHE A 152 2.88 -17.89 2.08
CA PHE A 152 1.99 -18.77 2.84
C PHE A 152 0.76 -19.22 2.05
N ALA A 153 0.92 -19.44 0.74
CA ALA A 153 -0.05 -20.11 -0.11
C ALA A 153 0.45 -21.52 -0.49
N ALA A 154 -0.38 -22.52 -0.21
CA ALA A 154 -0.21 -23.92 -0.55
C ALA A 154 -1.31 -24.38 -1.54
N ASP A 155 -1.05 -25.49 -2.23
CA ASP A 155 -1.98 -26.20 -3.13
C ASP A 155 -2.84 -25.29 -4.03
N TRP A 156 -2.16 -24.53 -4.90
CA TRP A 156 -2.78 -23.52 -5.75
C TRP A 156 -3.53 -24.16 -6.92
N GLN A 157 -4.79 -23.78 -7.06
CA GLN A 157 -5.69 -24.17 -8.14
C GLN A 157 -5.99 -22.94 -8.99
N ALA A 158 -5.69 -23.03 -10.29
CA ALA A 158 -5.86 -21.88 -11.17
C ALA A 158 -7.36 -21.60 -11.41
N ALA A 159 -7.66 -20.33 -11.63
CA ALA A 159 -8.93 -19.89 -12.21
C ALA A 159 -9.25 -20.71 -13.47
N GLY A 160 -10.42 -21.35 -13.50
CA GLY A 160 -10.93 -22.07 -14.67
C GLY A 160 -10.62 -23.57 -14.73
N ASP A 161 -9.81 -24.14 -13.83
CA ASP A 161 -9.57 -25.59 -13.82
C ASP A 161 -10.84 -26.40 -13.45
N SER A 162 -11.88 -25.74 -12.94
CA SER A 162 -13.22 -26.30 -12.69
C SER A 162 -14.16 -26.28 -13.91
N GLY A 163 -13.70 -25.81 -15.07
CA GLY A 163 -14.51 -25.72 -16.31
C GLY A 163 -15.37 -24.46 -16.41
N ASN A 164 -15.29 -23.54 -15.45
CA ASN A 164 -15.97 -22.23 -15.49
C ASN A 164 -14.95 -21.09 -15.60
N GLU A 165 -14.94 -20.38 -16.73
CA GLU A 165 -14.07 -19.21 -17.02
C GLU A 165 -14.23 -18.03 -16.04
N ALA A 166 -15.20 -18.09 -15.12
CA ALA A 166 -15.45 -17.07 -14.09
C ALA A 166 -14.90 -17.45 -12.69
N SER A 167 -14.20 -18.57 -12.54
CA SER A 167 -13.70 -18.98 -11.22
C SER A 167 -12.45 -18.20 -10.81
N THR A 168 -12.44 -17.63 -9.61
CA THR A 168 -11.24 -17.08 -8.97
C THR A 168 -10.28 -18.21 -8.60
N PRO A 169 -8.95 -17.99 -8.63
CA PRO A 169 -8.01 -18.99 -8.15
C PRO A 169 -8.29 -19.33 -6.67
N ASP A 170 -8.05 -20.57 -6.30
CA ASP A 170 -8.21 -21.06 -4.93
C ASP A 170 -6.90 -21.65 -4.42
N TRP A 171 -6.67 -21.55 -3.12
CA TRP A 171 -5.46 -22.03 -2.47
C TRP A 171 -5.70 -22.23 -0.97
N GLN A 172 -4.89 -23.11 -0.39
CA GLN A 172 -4.83 -23.24 1.07
C GLN A 172 -3.85 -22.22 1.63
N GLY A 173 -4.30 -21.38 2.53
CA GLY A 173 -3.52 -20.26 3.04
C GLY A 173 -3.42 -20.22 4.55
N GLY A 174 -3.10 -19.03 5.03
CA GLY A 174 -3.13 -18.65 6.42
C GLY A 174 -4.53 -18.63 7.00
N ARG A 175 -4.67 -19.06 8.26
CA ARG A 175 -5.86 -18.85 9.08
C ARG A 175 -5.58 -17.74 10.07
N PRO A 176 -6.36 -16.66 10.07
CA PRO A 176 -6.10 -15.53 10.93
C PRO A 176 -6.50 -15.88 12.36
N GLY A 177 -5.66 -15.51 13.33
CA GLY A 177 -6.03 -15.42 14.74
C GLY A 177 -5.85 -14.01 15.30
N PHE A 178 -5.69 -13.04 14.39
CA PHE A 178 -5.84 -11.61 14.63
C PHE A 178 -7.28 -11.20 14.30
N GLU A 179 -7.78 -10.16 14.96
CA GLU A 179 -9.19 -9.71 14.91
C GLU A 179 -9.46 -8.78 13.73
N ARG A 180 -8.47 -7.97 13.38
CA ARG A 180 -8.46 -7.04 12.25
C ARG A 180 -7.03 -6.65 11.90
N TYR A 181 -6.86 -6.00 10.76
CA TYR A 181 -5.59 -5.39 10.39
C TYR A 181 -5.76 -3.93 9.97
N TYR A 182 -4.67 -3.18 10.10
CA TYR A 182 -4.53 -1.81 9.63
C TYR A 182 -3.60 -1.76 8.43
N ALA A 183 -4.04 -1.05 7.39
CA ALA A 183 -3.26 -0.71 6.21
C ALA A 183 -2.87 0.78 6.27
N PRO A 184 -1.57 1.14 6.29
CA PRO A 184 -1.09 2.52 6.43
C PRO A 184 -1.22 3.32 5.13
N ARG A 185 -2.44 3.35 4.60
CA ARG A 185 -2.84 4.09 3.41
C ARG A 185 -4.01 5.00 3.74
N PHE A 186 -4.08 6.11 3.01
CA PHE A 186 -5.23 6.99 3.06
C PHE A 186 -6.30 6.53 2.07
N ASP A 187 -7.54 6.46 2.53
CA ASP A 187 -8.71 6.23 1.69
C ASP A 187 -9.68 7.41 1.81
N TRP A 188 -10.09 7.98 0.69
CA TRP A 188 -10.94 9.18 0.69
C TRP A 188 -12.32 8.95 1.32
N ALA A 189 -12.81 7.70 1.34
CA ALA A 189 -14.12 7.38 1.88
C ALA A 189 -14.08 7.06 3.38
N VAL A 190 -13.01 6.42 3.85
CA VAL A 190 -12.94 5.89 5.23
C VAL A 190 -11.82 6.52 6.08
N GLY A 191 -10.92 7.29 5.48
CA GLY A 191 -9.78 7.91 6.13
C GLY A 191 -8.70 6.89 6.48
N ILE A 192 -8.87 6.23 7.63
CA ILE A 192 -7.99 5.19 8.17
C ILE A 192 -8.57 3.83 7.80
N VAL A 193 -7.74 2.97 7.21
CA VAL A 193 -8.19 1.67 6.69
C VAL A 193 -7.93 0.57 7.71
N HIS A 194 -8.96 0.28 8.51
CA HIS A 194 -9.05 -1.00 9.23
C HIS A 194 -9.87 -1.98 8.41
N ARG A 195 -9.45 -3.23 8.38
CA ARG A 195 -10.08 -4.31 7.63
C ARG A 195 -10.20 -5.56 8.49
N MET A 196 -11.27 -6.30 8.24
CA MET A 196 -11.46 -7.64 8.80
C MET A 196 -10.55 -8.64 8.06
N PRO A 197 -10.17 -9.76 8.70
CA PRO A 197 -9.24 -10.73 8.10
C PRO A 197 -9.73 -11.41 6.81
N ASP A 198 -11.03 -11.36 6.51
CA ASP A 198 -11.67 -11.87 5.30
C ASP A 198 -11.82 -10.79 4.20
N GLU A 199 -11.46 -9.54 4.49
CA GLU A 199 -11.42 -8.47 3.50
C GLU A 199 -10.04 -8.41 2.83
N GLN A 200 -10.02 -8.46 1.50
CA GLN A 200 -8.81 -8.22 0.71
C GLN A 200 -8.41 -6.74 0.72
N ASP A 201 -7.11 -6.46 0.68
CA ASP A 201 -6.58 -5.10 0.53
C ASP A 201 -5.25 -5.11 -0.23
N SER A 202 -4.87 -3.95 -0.76
CA SER A 202 -3.64 -3.79 -1.54
C SER A 202 -2.87 -2.58 -1.04
N LEU A 203 -1.55 -2.71 -0.92
CA LEU A 203 -0.61 -1.61 -0.72
C LEU A 203 0.24 -1.50 -1.98
N ASN A 204 -0.19 -0.72 -2.95
CA ASN A 204 0.46 -0.61 -4.26
C ASN A 204 0.95 0.80 -4.57
N CYS A 205 1.85 0.89 -5.56
CA CYS A 205 2.43 2.14 -6.01
C CYS A 205 1.46 3.09 -6.74
N GLN A 206 0.20 2.67 -6.98
CA GLN A 206 -0.85 3.53 -7.52
C GLN A 206 -1.61 4.29 -6.42
N GLN A 207 -1.32 4.00 -5.16
CA GLN A 207 -1.83 4.81 -4.06
C GLN A 207 -1.19 6.19 -4.13
N TRP A 208 -2.01 7.23 -3.98
CA TRP A 208 -1.70 8.63 -4.31
C TRP A 208 -0.55 9.25 -3.47
N LEU A 209 0.02 8.49 -2.55
CA LEU A 209 1.18 8.83 -1.75
C LEU A 209 2.39 8.08 -2.31
N SER A 210 3.61 8.60 -2.11
CA SER A 210 4.83 7.77 -2.20
C SER A 210 4.56 6.40 -1.56
N PRO A 211 5.05 5.29 -2.14
CA PRO A 211 4.52 3.95 -1.86
C PRO A 211 4.34 3.78 -0.35
N PRO A 212 3.15 3.35 0.10
CA PRO A 212 2.91 3.20 1.52
C PRO A 212 3.99 2.30 2.12
N PRO A 213 4.29 2.41 3.42
CA PRO A 213 5.06 1.37 4.08
C PRO A 213 4.43 0.02 3.70
N PHE A 214 5.18 -0.89 3.07
CA PHE A 214 4.68 -2.21 2.65
C PHE A 214 4.52 -3.11 3.88
N CYS A 215 3.59 -2.73 4.75
CA CYS A 215 3.38 -3.28 6.08
C CYS A 215 1.91 -3.19 6.45
N TYR A 216 1.37 -4.30 6.93
CA TYR A 216 0.10 -4.36 7.64
C TYR A 216 0.38 -4.43 9.14
N ALA A 217 -0.40 -3.74 9.97
CA ALA A 217 -0.38 -3.96 11.41
C ALA A 217 -1.54 -4.90 11.78
N LEU A 218 -1.24 -6.05 12.37
CA LEU A 218 -2.21 -7.09 12.73
C LEU A 218 -2.58 -6.94 14.21
N GLN A 219 -3.87 -6.78 14.52
CA GLN A 219 -4.33 -6.67 15.90
C GLN A 219 -4.73 -8.03 16.47
N GLN A 220 -4.16 -8.40 17.60
CA GLN A 220 -4.64 -9.51 18.41
C GLN A 220 -4.91 -8.99 19.82
N SER A 221 -6.17 -8.95 20.25
CA SER A 221 -6.52 -8.38 21.56
C SER A 221 -5.97 -6.95 21.73
N ASP A 222 -5.16 -6.71 22.76
CA ASP A 222 -4.58 -5.40 23.11
C ASP A 222 -3.20 -5.14 22.48
N ARG A 223 -2.74 -5.99 21.57
CA ARG A 223 -1.41 -5.87 20.92
C ARG A 223 -1.51 -5.75 19.41
N TRP A 224 -0.52 -5.06 18.85
CA TRP A 224 -0.30 -4.98 17.41
C TRP A 224 1.03 -5.63 17.02
N VAL A 225 1.01 -6.34 15.89
CA VAL A 225 2.18 -7.00 15.30
C VAL A 225 2.37 -6.44 13.90
N SER A 226 3.58 -5.95 13.61
CA SER A 226 3.91 -5.47 12.27
C SER A 226 4.14 -6.66 11.35
N CYS A 227 3.57 -6.64 10.15
CA CYS A 227 3.77 -7.65 9.11
C CYS A 227 4.09 -6.94 7.79
N GLY A 228 5.36 -6.89 7.41
CA GLY A 228 5.78 -6.11 6.25
C GLY A 228 7.01 -6.63 5.53
N ILE A 229 7.27 -6.05 4.36
CA ILE A 229 8.35 -6.47 3.47
C ILE A 229 9.65 -5.75 3.82
N VAL A 230 10.72 -6.52 4.01
CA VAL A 230 12.07 -6.02 4.20
C VAL A 230 12.93 -6.50 3.04
N ALA A 231 13.50 -5.57 2.29
CA ALA A 231 14.34 -5.84 1.14
C ALA A 231 15.58 -4.95 1.16
N ALA A 232 16.68 -5.46 0.60
CA ALA A 232 17.88 -4.65 0.37
C ALA A 232 17.60 -3.53 -0.64
N PRO A 233 18.40 -2.44 -0.64
CA PRO A 233 18.35 -1.43 -1.69
C PRO A 233 18.39 -2.06 -3.09
N GLY A 234 17.44 -1.68 -3.96
CA GLY A 234 17.31 -2.24 -5.31
C GLY A 234 16.48 -3.52 -5.43
N ALA A 235 16.07 -4.14 -4.32
CA ALA A 235 15.22 -5.34 -4.31
C ALA A 235 13.72 -5.06 -4.12
N PHE A 236 13.30 -3.79 -4.17
CA PHE A 236 11.90 -3.35 -4.25
C PHE A 236 11.45 -3.28 -5.71
N ASN A 237 11.51 -4.40 -6.41
CA ASN A 237 11.20 -4.54 -7.84
C ASN A 237 9.81 -5.15 -8.10
N PHE A 238 8.87 -4.89 -7.20
CA PHE A 238 7.45 -5.26 -7.27
C PHE A 238 6.57 -4.00 -7.21
N LEU A 239 5.33 -4.09 -7.70
CA LEU A 239 4.40 -2.96 -7.83
C LEU A 239 3.45 -2.82 -6.65
N GLY A 240 3.20 -3.91 -5.92
CA GLY A 240 2.32 -3.90 -4.77
C GLY A 240 2.59 -5.03 -3.78
N PHE A 241 2.10 -4.82 -2.57
CA PHE A 241 2.06 -5.78 -1.48
C PHE A 241 0.61 -5.92 -1.04
N ASP A 242 -0.01 -7.05 -1.32
CA ASP A 242 -1.44 -7.25 -1.09
C ASP A 242 -1.70 -8.23 0.06
N TYR A 243 -2.79 -7.99 0.77
CA TYR A 243 -3.44 -8.95 1.63
C TYR A 243 -4.52 -9.64 0.79
N ALA A 244 -4.24 -10.87 0.36
CA ALA A 244 -5.11 -11.65 -0.52
C ALA A 244 -5.92 -12.66 0.31
N VAL A 245 -7.19 -12.83 -0.04
CA VAL A 245 -8.09 -13.79 0.59
C VAL A 245 -8.59 -14.77 -0.47
N SER A 246 -8.45 -16.07 -0.21
CA SER A 246 -8.94 -17.13 -1.09
C SER A 246 -10.47 -17.24 -0.98
N PRO A 247 -11.14 -17.85 -1.96
CA PRO A 247 -12.57 -18.15 -1.86
C PRO A 247 -12.92 -18.99 -0.63
N GLY A 248 -11.99 -19.82 -0.14
CA GLY A 248 -12.14 -20.60 1.09
C GLY A 248 -11.98 -19.79 2.39
N GLY A 249 -11.69 -18.49 2.32
CA GLY A 249 -11.48 -17.61 3.48
C GLY A 249 -10.08 -17.68 4.09
N ASP A 250 -9.16 -18.45 3.49
CA ASP A 250 -7.75 -18.47 3.89
C ASP A 250 -7.03 -17.24 3.31
N PHE A 251 -6.04 -16.69 4.01
CA PHE A 251 -5.32 -15.50 3.56
C PHE A 251 -3.88 -15.78 3.11
N SER A 252 -3.31 -14.88 2.32
CA SER A 252 -1.91 -14.88 1.88
C SER A 252 -1.42 -13.44 1.73
N PHE A 253 -0.11 -13.23 1.74
CA PHE A 253 0.46 -11.95 1.34
C PHE A 253 1.05 -12.05 -0.06
N ARG A 254 0.68 -11.15 -0.97
CA ARG A 254 1.10 -11.18 -2.37
C ARG A 254 2.08 -10.07 -2.70
N LEU A 255 3.10 -10.35 -3.49
CA LEU A 255 3.88 -9.36 -4.24
C LEU A 255 3.60 -9.50 -5.72
N ASP A 256 3.25 -8.38 -6.36
CA ASP A 256 2.99 -8.29 -7.80
C ASP A 256 4.26 -7.83 -8.54
N TYR A 257 4.82 -8.69 -9.39
CA TYR A 257 6.00 -8.39 -10.20
C TYR A 257 5.68 -8.09 -11.66
N GLU A 258 4.48 -8.40 -12.16
CA GLU A 258 4.07 -8.30 -13.59
C GLU A 258 5.12 -8.84 -14.59
N GLY A 259 5.89 -9.86 -14.20
CA GLY A 259 6.96 -10.40 -15.04
C GLY A 259 8.24 -9.56 -15.07
N HIS A 260 8.36 -8.42 -14.39
CA HIS A 260 9.51 -7.52 -14.54
C HIS A 260 10.83 -8.07 -13.98
N THR A 261 10.78 -9.09 -13.13
CA THR A 261 11.96 -9.71 -12.52
C THR A 261 12.35 -10.98 -13.24
N THR A 262 13.58 -11.07 -13.74
CA THR A 262 14.12 -12.29 -14.37
C THR A 262 15.01 -13.04 -13.37
N VAL A 263 14.79 -14.35 -13.23
CA VAL A 263 15.60 -15.23 -12.38
C VAL A 263 16.98 -15.40 -13.00
N GLY A 264 18.02 -15.02 -12.25
CA GLY A 264 19.42 -15.15 -12.67
C GLY A 264 19.97 -16.57 -12.53
N LYS A 265 21.23 -16.77 -12.93
CA LYS A 265 21.93 -18.05 -12.78
C LYS A 265 22.05 -18.49 -11.31
N ALA A 266 22.22 -17.53 -10.40
CA ALA A 266 22.27 -17.77 -8.95
C ALA A 266 20.90 -18.07 -8.33
N GLY A 267 19.82 -18.04 -9.12
CA GLY A 267 18.45 -18.12 -8.64
C GLY A 267 17.86 -16.76 -8.29
N PHE A 268 16.73 -16.79 -7.61
CA PHE A 268 16.01 -15.64 -7.11
C PHE A 268 15.58 -15.92 -5.67
N ARG A 269 15.77 -14.94 -4.81
CA ARG A 269 15.25 -14.95 -3.44
C ARG A 269 14.24 -13.82 -3.33
N THR A 270 13.06 -14.12 -2.83
CA THR A 270 12.04 -13.10 -2.56
C THR A 270 12.56 -12.12 -1.50
N PRO A 271 12.06 -10.88 -1.48
CA PRO A 271 12.11 -10.04 -0.28
C PRO A 271 11.68 -10.82 0.98
N GLU A 272 12.13 -10.38 2.15
CA GLU A 272 11.77 -11.01 3.40
C GLU A 272 10.41 -10.46 3.86
N LEU A 273 9.44 -11.35 4.09
CA LEU A 273 8.25 -11.01 4.85
C LEU A 273 8.59 -11.10 6.34
N ARG A 274 8.41 -10.00 7.07
CA ARG A 274 8.80 -9.86 8.46
C ARG A 274 7.58 -9.70 9.36
N PHE A 275 7.52 -10.50 10.42
CA PHE A 275 6.68 -10.27 11.58
C PHE A 275 7.50 -9.64 12.72
N GLY A 276 7.11 -8.47 13.22
CA GLY A 276 7.74 -7.77 14.34
C GLY A 276 6.89 -7.79 15.60
N PHE A 277 7.49 -8.21 16.72
CA PHE A 277 6.79 -8.48 17.98
C PHE A 277 7.11 -7.51 19.11
N LYS A 278 7.92 -6.48 18.86
CA LYS A 278 8.15 -5.43 19.85
C LYS A 278 6.80 -4.87 20.31
N PRO A 279 6.62 -4.60 21.61
CA PRO A 279 5.37 -4.06 22.13
C PRO A 279 4.92 -2.82 21.35
N ALA A 280 3.70 -2.87 20.84
CA ALA A 280 3.02 -1.77 20.17
C ALA A 280 1.58 -1.73 20.70
N ALA A 281 1.22 -0.62 21.34
CA ALA A 281 -0.11 -0.39 21.91
C ALA A 281 -1.12 0.05 20.84
N GLY A 282 -0.64 0.52 19.69
CA GLY A 282 -1.45 0.98 18.58
C GLY A 282 -0.87 0.64 17.21
N GLU A 283 -1.71 0.77 16.19
CA GLU A 283 -1.40 0.45 14.80
C GLU A 283 -0.24 1.29 14.25
N ASN A 284 -0.18 2.58 14.58
CA ASN A 284 0.91 3.46 14.14
C ASN A 284 2.24 3.10 14.80
N GLU A 285 2.24 2.67 16.06
CA GLU A 285 3.47 2.22 16.73
C GLU A 285 4.03 0.95 16.09
N ALA A 286 3.16 0.03 15.64
CA ALA A 286 3.56 -1.15 14.90
C ALA A 286 4.13 -0.79 13.52
N VAL A 287 3.53 0.18 12.81
CA VAL A 287 4.08 0.68 11.54
C VAL A 287 5.42 1.39 11.75
N ASP A 288 5.57 2.22 12.79
CA ASP A 288 6.83 2.90 13.15
C ASP A 288 7.93 1.91 13.53
N GLU A 289 7.57 0.82 14.20
CA GLU A 289 8.46 -0.31 14.47
C GLU A 289 9.00 -0.90 13.17
N TYR A 290 8.11 -1.21 12.22
CA TYR A 290 8.50 -1.71 10.91
C TYR A 290 9.37 -0.71 10.13
N VAL A 291 9.00 0.58 10.10
CA VAL A 291 9.76 1.62 9.40
C VAL A 291 11.17 1.75 9.97
N ARG A 292 11.34 1.66 11.30
CA ARG A 292 12.67 1.64 11.93
C ARG A 292 13.47 0.39 11.56
N ALA A 293 12.82 -0.77 11.50
CA ALA A 293 13.48 -2.01 11.07
C ALA A 293 13.94 -1.93 9.60
N LEU A 294 13.07 -1.43 8.72
CA LEU A 294 13.40 -1.21 7.31
C LEU A 294 14.55 -0.20 7.15
N ALA A 295 14.50 0.92 7.86
CA ALA A 295 15.57 1.91 7.86
C ALA A 295 16.91 1.30 8.29
N GLY A 296 16.91 0.34 9.23
CA GLY A 296 18.10 -0.40 9.63
C GLY A 296 18.72 -1.21 8.49
N VAL A 297 17.91 -1.85 7.66
CA VAL A 297 18.36 -2.66 6.50
C VAL A 297 18.77 -1.78 5.32
N LEU A 298 18.19 -0.59 5.18
CA LEU A 298 18.54 0.37 4.15
C LEU A 298 19.81 1.17 4.45
N LYS A 299 20.38 1.04 5.66
CA LYS A 299 21.68 1.65 5.97
C LYS A 299 22.77 1.01 5.09
N PRO A 300 23.65 1.82 4.47
CA PRO A 300 24.84 1.28 3.81
C PRO A 300 25.67 0.46 4.80
N GLU A 301 26.31 -0.62 4.33
CA GLU A 301 27.26 -1.38 5.14
C GLU A 301 28.42 -0.47 5.60
N GLU A 302 28.89 -0.65 6.83
CA GLU A 302 30.08 0.05 7.33
C GLU A 302 31.26 -0.21 6.39
N GLY A 303 31.86 0.86 5.84
CA GLY A 303 32.97 0.77 4.88
C GLY A 303 32.57 0.90 3.41
N THR A 304 31.27 0.84 3.08
CA THR A 304 30.80 1.37 1.79
C THR A 304 30.74 2.89 1.91
N ALA A 305 31.27 3.62 0.91
CA ALA A 305 31.14 5.07 0.89
C ALA A 305 29.63 5.38 1.02
N PRO A 306 29.21 6.20 2.01
CA PRO A 306 27.80 6.52 2.18
C PRO A 306 27.28 6.95 0.81
N ALA A 307 26.17 6.36 0.35
CA ALA A 307 25.45 6.92 -0.78
C ALA A 307 25.29 8.40 -0.43
N ALA A 308 25.93 9.29 -1.21
CA ALA A 308 26.11 10.68 -0.81
C ALA A 308 24.76 11.17 -0.31
N VAL A 309 24.68 11.51 0.98
CA VAL A 309 23.43 11.99 1.58
C VAL A 309 23.15 13.29 0.85
N ARG A 310 22.36 13.21 -0.21
CA ARG A 310 21.97 14.38 -0.96
C ARG A 310 21.14 15.18 0.03
N PRO A 311 21.52 16.42 0.34
CA PRO A 311 20.69 17.23 1.21
C PRO A 311 19.29 17.24 0.59
N GLN A 312 18.30 16.81 1.37
CA GLN A 312 16.92 16.90 0.92
C GLN A 312 16.67 18.38 0.58
N PRO A 313 16.20 18.69 -0.64
CA PRO A 313 15.90 20.06 -0.99
C PRO A 313 14.90 20.64 0.04
N ALA A 314 15.19 21.82 0.59
CA ALA A 314 14.36 22.41 1.63
C ALA A 314 12.88 22.51 1.21
N TRP A 315 12.64 22.71 -0.09
CA TRP A 315 11.31 22.81 -0.68
C TRP A 315 10.45 21.54 -0.55
N TRP A 316 11.04 20.37 -0.29
CA TRP A 316 10.28 19.15 -0.02
C TRP A 316 9.45 19.22 1.26
N ARG A 317 9.79 20.15 2.15
CA ARG A 317 9.11 20.38 3.44
C ARG A 317 8.16 21.58 3.41
N GLU A 318 8.12 22.31 2.30
CA GLU A 318 7.18 23.40 2.10
C GLU A 318 5.79 22.83 1.74
N PRO A 319 4.68 23.51 2.10
CA PRO A 319 3.36 23.09 1.67
C PRO A 319 3.27 23.01 0.13
N MET A 320 2.70 21.91 -0.37
CA MET A 320 2.51 21.68 -1.80
C MET A 320 1.03 21.66 -2.13
N PHE A 321 0.62 22.37 -3.17
CA PHE A 321 -0.71 22.25 -3.75
C PHE A 321 -0.65 21.31 -4.95
N CYS A 322 -1.43 20.22 -4.93
CA CYS A 322 -1.61 19.34 -6.08
C CYS A 322 -3.01 19.51 -6.66
N GLY A 323 -3.09 19.85 -7.94
CA GLY A 323 -4.36 20.14 -8.58
C GLY A 323 -5.29 18.94 -8.78
N TRP A 324 -4.81 17.69 -8.68
CA TRP A 324 -5.66 16.52 -8.96
C TRP A 324 -6.86 16.40 -8.03
N GLY A 325 -6.65 16.56 -6.72
CA GLY A 325 -7.75 16.51 -5.74
C GLY A 325 -8.80 17.59 -6.00
N GLN A 326 -8.35 18.80 -6.34
CA GLN A 326 -9.24 19.91 -6.66
C GLN A 326 -9.98 19.70 -7.99
N GLN A 327 -9.31 19.18 -9.02
CA GLN A 327 -9.96 18.82 -10.29
C GLN A 327 -11.09 17.81 -10.07
N ARG A 328 -10.89 16.79 -9.21
CA ARG A 328 -11.94 15.83 -8.85
C ARG A 328 -13.08 16.48 -8.06
N TYR A 329 -12.75 17.40 -7.15
CA TYR A 329 -13.76 18.15 -6.42
C TYR A 329 -14.62 18.98 -7.37
N ASP A 330 -14.01 19.80 -8.22
CA ASP A 330 -14.71 20.64 -9.19
C ASP A 330 -15.56 19.80 -10.15
N TYR A 331 -15.02 18.68 -10.65
CA TYR A 331 -15.78 17.75 -11.47
C TYR A 331 -17.05 17.26 -10.75
N ARG A 332 -16.92 16.82 -9.49
CA ARG A 332 -18.08 16.37 -8.70
C ARG A 332 -19.09 17.49 -8.49
N MET A 333 -18.65 18.71 -8.23
CA MET A 333 -19.54 19.86 -8.05
C MET A 333 -20.34 20.16 -9.33
N ASP A 334 -19.72 20.02 -10.50
CA ASP A 334 -20.38 20.24 -11.79
C ASP A 334 -21.23 19.04 -12.27
N HIS A 335 -21.21 17.90 -11.56
CA HIS A 335 -21.90 16.65 -11.93
C HIS A 335 -22.70 16.04 -10.75
N ASP A 336 -23.38 16.88 -9.97
CA ASP A 336 -24.31 16.48 -8.90
C ASP A 336 -23.71 15.51 -7.87
N GLY A 337 -22.43 15.71 -7.53
CA GLY A 337 -21.69 14.85 -6.60
C GLY A 337 -21.28 13.49 -7.19
N THR A 338 -21.65 13.19 -8.44
CA THR A 338 -21.32 11.93 -9.09
C THR A 338 -19.93 11.98 -9.70
N GLU A 339 -19.16 10.93 -9.44
CA GLU A 339 -17.94 10.64 -10.17
C GLU A 339 -18.14 9.35 -10.97
N SER A 340 -19.20 9.31 -11.77
CA SER A 340 -19.53 8.18 -12.64
C SER A 340 -18.53 8.10 -13.80
N GLY A 341 -17.33 7.63 -13.47
CA GLY A 341 -16.42 6.88 -14.33
C GLY A 341 -16.04 7.57 -15.63
N HIS A 342 -15.00 8.40 -15.60
CA HIS A 342 -13.83 8.29 -16.47
C HIS A 342 -12.78 9.34 -16.03
N PHE A 343 -11.59 8.89 -15.62
CA PHE A 343 -10.43 9.75 -15.32
C PHE A 343 -10.14 10.81 -16.39
N LEU A 344 -10.53 10.52 -17.64
CA LEU A 344 -10.40 11.43 -18.77
C LEU A 344 -11.22 12.72 -18.61
N ASN A 345 -12.39 12.67 -17.96
CA ASN A 345 -13.28 13.82 -17.85
C ASN A 345 -12.81 14.79 -16.75
N VAL A 346 -12.28 14.25 -15.64
CA VAL A 346 -11.63 15.05 -14.57
C VAL A 346 -10.47 15.85 -15.15
N GLY A 347 -9.70 15.24 -16.05
CA GLY A 347 -8.60 15.90 -16.74
C GLY A 347 -8.98 17.12 -17.59
N ALA A 348 -10.26 17.36 -17.86
CA ALA A 348 -10.72 18.60 -18.51
C ALA A 348 -10.58 19.83 -17.59
N TYR A 349 -10.46 19.63 -16.27
CA TYR A 349 -10.29 20.70 -15.26
C TYR A 349 -8.82 21.09 -15.04
N ALA A 350 -7.88 20.41 -15.71
CA ALA A 350 -6.46 20.75 -15.68
C ALA A 350 -6.16 21.94 -16.63
N THR A 351 -6.77 23.10 -16.38
CA THR A 351 -6.66 24.32 -17.20
C THR A 351 -6.01 25.48 -16.45
N GLU A 352 -5.40 26.39 -17.18
CA GLU A 352 -4.77 27.60 -16.65
C GLU A 352 -5.75 28.41 -15.79
N ASP A 353 -6.96 28.69 -16.30
CA ASP A 353 -7.99 29.45 -15.58
C ASP A 353 -8.33 28.83 -14.22
N LYS A 354 -8.45 27.50 -14.15
CA LYS A 354 -8.73 26.78 -12.92
C LYS A 354 -7.56 26.89 -11.94
N TYR A 355 -6.33 26.63 -12.38
CA TYR A 355 -5.16 26.77 -11.51
C TYR A 355 -4.97 28.19 -10.99
N ARG A 356 -5.17 29.21 -11.84
CA ARG A 356 -5.16 30.62 -11.42
C ARG A 356 -6.23 30.89 -10.35
N SER A 357 -7.44 30.36 -10.51
CA SER A 357 -8.50 30.51 -9.50
C SER A 357 -8.19 29.82 -8.17
N TYR A 358 -7.59 28.63 -8.20
CA TYR A 358 -7.19 27.90 -6.98
C TYR A 358 -6.10 28.66 -6.23
N ILE A 359 -5.13 29.19 -6.96
CA ILE A 359 -4.04 29.99 -6.40
C ILE A 359 -4.57 31.27 -5.76
N ALA A 360 -5.42 32.01 -6.47
CA ALA A 360 -6.03 33.23 -5.95
C ALA A 360 -6.81 32.94 -4.65
N LEU A 361 -7.62 31.88 -4.63
CA LEU A 361 -8.35 31.48 -3.44
C LEU A 361 -7.42 31.11 -2.28
N MET A 362 -6.35 30.35 -2.54
CA MET A 362 -5.36 30.03 -1.50
C MET A 362 -4.69 31.30 -0.95
N ASP A 363 -4.33 32.24 -1.81
CA ASP A 363 -3.72 33.52 -1.41
C ASP A 363 -4.68 34.37 -0.56
N GLU A 364 -5.96 34.44 -0.95
CA GLU A 364 -7.02 35.09 -0.17
C GLU A 364 -7.18 34.47 1.22
N GLN A 365 -7.03 33.15 1.34
CA GLN A 365 -7.09 32.43 2.62
C GLN A 365 -5.76 32.43 3.40
N GLY A 366 -4.72 33.11 2.89
CA GLY A 366 -3.39 33.12 3.50
C GLY A 366 -2.63 31.80 3.41
N ILE A 367 -3.09 30.86 2.57
CA ILE A 367 -2.43 29.59 2.29
C ILE A 367 -1.40 29.83 1.18
N ARG A 368 -0.11 29.76 1.52
CA ARG A 368 0.98 30.05 0.58
C ARG A 368 1.79 28.79 0.27
N PRO A 369 1.38 27.97 -0.73
CA PRO A 369 2.16 26.81 -1.12
C PRO A 369 3.50 27.26 -1.73
N GLY A 370 4.59 26.60 -1.32
CA GLY A 370 5.92 26.80 -1.93
C GLY A 370 6.05 26.07 -3.26
N THR A 371 5.19 25.09 -3.54
CA THR A 371 5.16 24.31 -4.77
C THR A 371 3.73 24.13 -5.29
N ILE A 372 3.54 24.35 -6.59
CA ILE A 372 2.32 24.04 -7.34
C ILE A 372 2.60 22.81 -8.22
N VAL A 373 1.85 21.74 -8.00
CA VAL A 373 1.88 20.54 -8.86
C VAL A 373 0.72 20.62 -9.84
N ILE A 374 1.06 20.78 -11.12
CA ILE A 374 0.13 20.63 -12.22
C ILE A 374 0.01 19.13 -12.52
N ASP A 375 -1.04 18.51 -12.00
CA ASP A 375 -1.24 17.07 -12.08
C ASP A 375 -1.78 16.61 -13.46
N TYR A 376 -2.20 15.35 -13.56
CA TYR A 376 -2.56 14.65 -14.79
C TYR A 376 -3.43 15.47 -15.76
N LYS A 377 -3.18 15.27 -17.06
CA LYS A 377 -3.92 15.85 -18.21
C LYS A 377 -3.67 17.33 -18.55
N TRP A 378 -2.56 17.92 -18.12
CA TRP A 378 -2.11 19.22 -18.65
C TRP A 378 -1.58 19.16 -20.09
N ALA A 379 -1.00 18.02 -20.47
CA ALA A 379 -0.42 17.82 -21.79
C ALA A 379 -1.47 17.47 -22.86
N LYS A 380 -1.23 17.88 -24.11
CA LYS A 380 -2.10 17.57 -25.26
C LYS A 380 -2.24 16.07 -25.51
N GLN A 381 -1.15 15.35 -25.31
CA GLN A 381 -1.06 13.91 -25.40
C GLN A 381 -0.24 13.41 -24.22
N ASP A 382 -0.72 12.34 -23.57
CA ASP A 382 0.03 11.70 -22.49
C ASP A 382 1.42 11.28 -23.01
N ALA A 383 2.45 11.40 -22.17
CA ALA A 383 3.86 11.16 -22.48
C ALA A 383 4.54 12.12 -23.49
N LEU A 384 3.83 13.04 -24.16
CA LEU A 384 4.44 13.96 -25.14
C LEU A 384 5.08 15.22 -24.52
N ALA A 385 4.98 15.41 -23.20
CA ALA A 385 5.54 16.57 -22.47
C ALA A 385 5.27 17.93 -23.14
N ALA A 386 4.13 18.05 -23.83
CA ALA A 386 3.74 19.23 -24.59
C ALA A 386 2.39 19.74 -24.07
N PRO A 387 2.29 21.01 -23.62
CA PRO A 387 1.05 21.57 -23.08
C PRO A 387 -0.10 21.47 -24.09
N ASP A 388 -1.31 21.25 -23.60
CA ASP A 388 -2.51 21.38 -24.43
C ASP A 388 -2.86 22.87 -24.59
N PRO A 389 -2.71 23.47 -25.79
CA PRO A 389 -3.00 24.90 -25.98
C PRO A 389 -4.49 25.25 -25.80
N LEU A 390 -5.38 24.25 -25.74
CA LEU A 390 -6.81 24.49 -25.41
C LEU A 390 -7.05 24.63 -23.91
N LYS A 391 -6.11 24.16 -23.08
CA LYS A 391 -6.19 24.20 -21.62
C LYS A 391 -5.25 25.24 -21.02
N TRP A 392 -4.12 25.46 -21.68
CA TRP A 392 -3.05 26.34 -21.25
C TRP A 392 -2.73 27.30 -22.39
N ASN A 393 -3.17 28.55 -22.28
CA ASN A 393 -2.93 29.54 -23.31
C ASN A 393 -1.43 29.83 -23.39
N ASP A 394 -0.80 30.00 -22.23
CA ASP A 394 0.64 30.13 -22.09
C ASP A 394 1.14 29.52 -20.77
N MET A 395 1.39 28.21 -20.78
CA MET A 395 1.95 27.52 -19.62
C MET A 395 3.32 28.06 -19.22
N ARG A 396 4.12 28.57 -20.17
CA ARG A 396 5.43 29.13 -19.85
C ARG A 396 5.27 30.39 -19.02
N ALA A 397 4.45 31.33 -19.48
CA ALA A 397 4.16 32.55 -18.74
C ALA A 397 3.60 32.24 -17.35
N PHE A 398 2.64 31.31 -17.25
CA PHE A 398 2.12 30.86 -15.94
C PHE A 398 3.24 30.38 -15.01
N ILE A 399 4.17 29.55 -15.49
CA ILE A 399 5.30 29.03 -14.69
C ILE A 399 6.25 30.16 -14.29
N GLU A 400 6.57 31.07 -15.21
CA GLU A 400 7.45 32.22 -14.96
C GLU A 400 6.86 33.13 -13.88
N GLU A 401 5.56 33.44 -13.95
CA GLU A 401 4.85 34.20 -12.91
C GLU A 401 4.93 33.50 -11.53
N GLN A 402 4.76 32.18 -11.48
CA GLN A 402 4.89 31.44 -10.21
C GLN A 402 6.33 31.48 -9.67
N HIS A 403 7.33 31.40 -10.54
CA HIS A 403 8.73 31.49 -10.14
C HIS A 403 9.10 32.88 -9.61
N GLU A 404 8.57 33.96 -10.21
CA GLU A 404 8.80 35.34 -9.76
C GLU A 404 8.32 35.58 -8.32
N ILE A 405 7.23 34.94 -7.92
CA ILE A 405 6.70 35.00 -6.55
C ILE A 405 7.28 33.92 -5.61
N GLY A 406 8.33 33.22 -6.05
CA GLY A 406 9.08 32.25 -5.25
C GLY A 406 8.44 30.87 -5.14
N ARG A 407 7.42 30.56 -5.94
CA ARG A 407 6.83 29.22 -6.01
C ARG A 407 7.55 28.37 -7.04
N ARG A 408 7.59 27.05 -6.81
CA ARG A 408 8.05 26.07 -7.80
C ARG A 408 6.86 25.49 -8.54
N VAL A 409 7.03 25.11 -9.81
CA VAL A 409 6.02 24.36 -10.56
C VAL A 409 6.55 22.97 -10.91
N LEU A 410 5.81 21.93 -10.52
CA LEU A 410 6.05 20.56 -10.93
C LEU A 410 4.96 20.11 -11.90
N LEU A 411 5.34 19.41 -12.96
CA LEU A 411 4.41 18.85 -13.94
C LEU A 411 4.35 17.34 -13.75
N TRP A 412 3.15 16.80 -13.55
CA TRP A 412 2.96 15.35 -13.56
C TRP A 412 3.30 14.80 -14.94
N TYR A 413 4.06 13.71 -15.01
CA TYR A 413 4.45 13.10 -16.28
C TYR A 413 4.50 11.58 -16.15
N SER A 414 3.85 10.88 -17.08
CA SER A 414 3.99 9.43 -17.24
C SER A 414 4.58 9.10 -18.60
N PRO A 415 5.82 8.57 -18.66
CA PRO A 415 6.44 8.16 -19.93
C PRO A 415 5.77 6.92 -20.54
N PHE A 416 4.92 6.22 -19.78
CA PHE A 416 4.35 4.92 -20.17
C PHE A 416 2.96 5.03 -20.80
N ALA A 417 2.23 6.12 -20.53
CA ALA A 417 0.87 6.32 -21.02
C ALA A 417 0.78 6.49 -22.56
N GLY A 418 1.86 6.89 -23.24
CA GLY A 418 1.88 7.11 -24.70
C GLY A 418 2.01 5.85 -25.57
N ARG A 419 2.47 4.71 -25.04
CA ARG A 419 2.86 3.54 -25.88
C ARG A 419 1.71 2.62 -26.27
N ARG A 420 0.54 2.69 -25.61
CA ARG A 420 -0.55 1.73 -25.85
C ARG A 420 -1.36 2.02 -27.13
N ALA A 421 -1.30 3.25 -27.65
CA ALA A 421 -1.96 3.62 -28.90
C ALA A 421 -1.20 3.13 -30.16
N ALA A 422 0.13 3.02 -30.11
CA ALA A 422 0.94 2.65 -31.27
C ALA A 422 0.92 1.14 -31.59
N ARG A 423 0.68 0.26 -30.62
CA ARG A 423 0.74 -1.20 -30.82
C ARG A 423 -0.55 -1.86 -31.33
N ARG A 424 -1.72 -1.20 -31.23
CA ARG A 424 -2.98 -1.78 -31.75
C ARG A 424 -3.06 -1.78 -33.29
N GLY A 425 -2.19 -1.03 -33.99
CA GLY A 425 -2.16 -1.02 -35.47
C GLY A 425 -1.38 -2.18 -36.10
N LEU A 426 -0.58 -2.93 -35.34
CA LEU A 426 0.34 -3.94 -35.89
C LEU A 426 -0.09 -5.39 -35.68
N HIS A 427 -1.04 -5.68 -34.78
CA HIS A 427 -1.50 -7.05 -34.53
C HIS A 427 -2.81 -7.44 -35.25
N ASP A 428 -3.53 -6.50 -35.84
CA ASP A 428 -4.82 -6.78 -36.51
C ASP A 428 -4.72 -7.00 -38.04
N ALA A 429 -3.52 -6.90 -38.61
CA ALA A 429 -3.30 -7.05 -40.06
C ALA A 429 -3.04 -8.49 -40.53
N GLY A 430 -3.16 -9.52 -39.66
CA GLY A 430 -2.61 -10.85 -39.95
C GLY A 430 -3.44 -12.08 -39.59
N ARG A 431 -4.70 -11.97 -39.14
CA ARG A 431 -5.54 -13.15 -38.86
C ARG A 431 -6.70 -13.27 -39.85
N PRO A 432 -6.76 -14.34 -40.67
CA PRO A 432 -7.93 -14.62 -41.49
C PRO A 432 -9.11 -15.00 -40.58
N ARG A 433 -10.25 -14.32 -40.74
CA ARG A 433 -11.52 -14.72 -40.13
C ARG A 433 -11.95 -16.06 -40.74
N ARG A 434 -11.82 -17.16 -39.98
CA ARG A 434 -12.47 -18.44 -40.31
C ARG A 434 -13.95 -18.37 -39.91
N SER A 435 -14.83 -18.31 -40.91
CA SER A 435 -16.24 -18.63 -40.75
C SER A 435 -16.38 -20.13 -40.49
N ARG A 436 -16.89 -20.52 -39.32
CA ARG A 436 -17.42 -21.88 -39.12
C ARG A 436 -18.95 -21.80 -39.15
N ARG A 437 -19.51 -22.35 -40.23
CA ARG A 437 -20.84 -22.93 -40.25
C ARG A 437 -20.82 -24.18 -39.37
N SER A 438 -21.83 -24.36 -38.55
CA SER A 438 -22.25 -25.67 -38.05
C SER A 438 -23.77 -25.67 -38.03
N ASP A 439 -24.31 -26.51 -38.91
CA ASP A 439 -25.69 -26.99 -38.89
C ASP A 439 -25.95 -27.90 -37.68
N ILE A 440 -27.22 -28.24 -37.49
CA ILE A 440 -27.89 -29.05 -36.43
C ILE A 440 -28.49 -28.15 -35.33
N GLY A 441 -29.79 -28.11 -35.06
CA GLY A 441 -30.94 -28.86 -35.56
C GLY A 441 -32.24 -28.22 -35.04
N ALA A 442 -33.33 -28.40 -35.79
CA ALA A 442 -34.62 -27.75 -35.58
C ALA A 442 -35.47 -28.40 -34.48
N ILE A 443 -36.17 -27.58 -33.69
CA ILE A 443 -37.49 -27.87 -33.07
C ILE A 443 -38.34 -26.56 -33.10
N PRO A 444 -39.66 -26.60 -33.41
CA PRO A 444 -40.45 -25.43 -33.82
C PRO A 444 -41.30 -24.80 -32.69
N GLY A 445 -41.64 -23.51 -32.80
CA GLY A 445 -42.73 -22.92 -31.99
C GLY A 445 -42.81 -21.40 -31.82
N HIS A 446 -43.27 -20.70 -32.87
CA HIS A 446 -44.18 -19.53 -32.90
C HIS A 446 -44.01 -18.20 -32.11
N TYR A 447 -44.36 -17.12 -32.86
CA TYR A 447 -44.57 -15.68 -32.61
C TYR A 447 -43.31 -14.83 -32.38
N GLY A 448 -42.97 -13.79 -33.15
CA GLY A 448 -43.66 -13.01 -34.19
C GLY A 448 -43.32 -11.52 -33.98
N GLY A 449 -42.68 -10.85 -34.94
CA GLY A 449 -42.51 -9.39 -34.92
C GLY A 449 -41.18 -8.89 -35.49
N ALA A 450 -41.21 -8.46 -36.75
CA ALA A 450 -40.08 -7.89 -37.48
C ALA A 450 -39.83 -6.41 -37.16
N GLY A 451 -38.56 -5.99 -37.17
CA GLY A 451 -38.11 -4.59 -37.20
C GLY A 451 -36.66 -4.52 -37.74
N PRO A 452 -36.31 -3.54 -38.59
CA PRO A 452 -35.08 -3.59 -39.40
C PRO A 452 -33.81 -3.21 -38.60
N GLN A 453 -32.71 -3.90 -38.89
CA GLN A 453 -31.35 -3.57 -38.46
C GLN A 453 -30.84 -2.31 -39.19
N ASP A 454 -30.38 -1.31 -38.44
CA ASP A 454 -29.73 -0.10 -38.97
C ASP A 454 -28.20 -0.19 -38.78
N ASP A 455 -27.47 -0.09 -39.90
CA ASP A 455 -26.02 -0.07 -40.01
C ASP A 455 -25.45 1.26 -39.48
N ARG A 456 -24.93 1.29 -38.25
CA ARG A 456 -24.13 2.43 -37.75
C ARG A 456 -22.95 2.00 -36.87
N GLN A 457 -21.82 1.66 -37.50
CA GLN A 457 -20.53 1.52 -36.80
C GLN A 457 -19.40 2.44 -37.27
N CYS A 458 -19.66 3.46 -38.09
CA CYS A 458 -18.63 4.46 -38.47
C CYS A 458 -18.84 5.91 -37.96
N ALA A 459 -19.87 6.19 -37.16
CA ALA A 459 -20.16 7.55 -36.68
C ALA A 459 -19.49 7.94 -35.33
N GLY A 460 -18.95 6.97 -34.57
CA GLY A 460 -18.54 7.19 -33.18
C GLY A 460 -17.27 8.02 -32.92
N ARG A 461 -16.47 8.35 -33.96
CA ARG A 461 -15.24 9.18 -33.78
C ARG A 461 -15.50 10.67 -33.97
N SER A 462 -16.41 11.05 -34.86
CA SER A 462 -16.77 12.46 -35.07
C SER A 462 -17.64 13.00 -33.94
N GLU A 463 -18.48 12.14 -33.35
CA GLU A 463 -19.35 12.48 -32.23
C GLU A 463 -18.57 12.70 -30.92
N ARG A 464 -17.50 11.92 -30.67
CA ARG A 464 -16.58 12.14 -29.54
C ARG A 464 -15.86 13.48 -29.62
N ARG A 465 -15.39 13.86 -30.82
CA ARG A 465 -14.74 15.16 -31.03
C ARG A 465 -15.71 16.32 -30.81
N ARG A 466 -16.95 16.19 -31.33
CA ARG A 466 -18.04 17.15 -31.10
C ARG A 466 -18.46 17.26 -29.63
N LEU A 467 -18.46 16.15 -28.88
CA LEU A 467 -18.77 16.14 -27.45
C LEU A 467 -17.67 16.84 -26.64
N GLN A 468 -16.41 16.56 -26.97
CA GLN A 468 -15.25 17.20 -26.35
C GLN A 468 -15.20 18.71 -26.65
N ASP A 469 -15.44 19.12 -27.90
CA ASP A 469 -15.52 20.53 -28.28
C ASP A 469 -16.70 21.26 -27.61
N ARG A 470 -17.85 20.58 -27.42
CA ARG A 470 -19.01 21.11 -26.67
C ARG A 470 -18.74 21.26 -25.17
N LEU A 471 -17.99 20.34 -24.56
CA LEU A 471 -17.58 20.44 -23.16
C LEU A 471 -16.59 21.59 -22.97
N TYR A 472 -15.60 21.73 -23.85
CA TYR A 472 -14.67 22.87 -23.82
C TYR A 472 -15.37 24.23 -24.03
N ALA A 473 -16.38 24.29 -24.90
CA ALA A 473 -17.18 25.51 -25.10
C ALA A 473 -18.02 25.88 -23.86
N LYS A 474 -18.57 24.90 -23.12
CA LYS A 474 -19.31 25.15 -21.87
C LYS A 474 -18.41 25.71 -20.76
N CYS A 475 -17.18 25.23 -20.63
CA CYS A 475 -16.22 25.78 -19.66
C CYS A 475 -15.84 27.24 -19.96
N ARG A 476 -15.67 27.60 -21.24
CA ARG A 476 -15.38 29.00 -21.65
C ARG A 476 -16.55 29.98 -21.44
N PHE A 477 -17.79 29.50 -21.52
CA PHE A 477 -18.98 30.38 -21.48
C PHE A 477 -19.38 30.78 -20.06
N ARG A 478 -19.07 29.97 -19.03
CA ARG A 478 -19.35 30.33 -17.63
C ARG A 478 -18.30 31.23 -16.97
N ALA A 479 -17.05 31.23 -17.45
CA ALA A 479 -16.00 32.12 -16.93
C ALA A 479 -16.20 33.61 -17.28
N LYS A 480 -17.02 33.93 -18.30
CA LYS A 480 -17.25 35.31 -18.75
C LYS A 480 -18.40 36.05 -18.06
N ASN A 481 -19.14 35.41 -17.15
CA ASN A 481 -20.30 36.00 -16.49
C ASN A 481 -20.24 35.88 -14.95
N LEU A 482 -19.20 36.47 -14.34
CA LEU A 482 -19.31 36.93 -12.96
C LEU A 482 -19.79 38.39 -12.97
N PRO A 483 -20.85 38.76 -12.24
CA PRO A 483 -21.20 40.16 -12.08
C PRO A 483 -20.16 40.88 -11.20
N GLN A 484 -19.61 41.98 -11.71
CA GLN A 484 -19.03 43.04 -10.88
C GLN A 484 -20.11 43.56 -9.94
N LEU A 485 -19.92 43.39 -8.63
CA LEU A 485 -20.69 44.11 -7.61
C LEU A 485 -19.76 45.09 -6.91
N LEU A 486 -20.15 46.36 -7.06
CA LEU A 486 -19.46 47.57 -6.64
C LEU A 486 -19.21 47.67 -5.13
N VAL A 487 -18.11 48.35 -4.83
CA VAL A 487 -17.78 48.99 -3.56
C VAL A 487 -18.55 50.32 -3.47
N ASP A 488 -19.25 50.57 -2.36
CA ASP A 488 -19.20 51.85 -1.61
C ASP A 488 -19.93 51.77 -0.25
N GLN A 489 -19.44 52.56 0.70
CA GLN A 489 -19.67 52.50 2.16
C GLN A 489 -20.90 53.31 2.70
N PRO A 490 -20.96 53.80 3.97
CA PRO A 490 -21.74 53.20 5.06
C PRO A 490 -22.83 54.13 5.65
N GLY A 491 -23.81 53.58 6.40
CA GLY A 491 -24.54 54.39 7.40
C GLY A 491 -25.98 54.00 7.75
N ALA A 492 -26.22 53.89 9.07
CA ALA A 492 -27.45 54.19 9.83
C ALA A 492 -28.70 53.28 9.72
N ALA A 493 -28.81 52.40 10.72
CA ALA A 493 -29.94 52.21 11.65
C ALA A 493 -31.41 52.29 11.15
N GLN A 494 -32.16 51.18 11.30
CA GLN A 494 -33.43 51.20 12.05
C GLN A 494 -33.90 49.79 12.52
N ARG A 495 -34.55 49.80 13.68
CA ARG A 495 -34.99 48.67 14.52
C ARG A 495 -36.33 48.05 14.05
N ARG A 496 -36.50 46.74 14.27
CA ARG A 496 -37.66 46.04 14.90
C ARG A 496 -37.31 44.53 15.01
N GLN A 497 -37.08 43.99 16.21
CA GLN A 497 -38.02 43.13 16.98
C GLN A 497 -38.70 42.06 16.12
N SER A 498 -38.65 40.74 16.37
CA SER A 498 -38.49 39.97 17.61
C SER A 498 -38.49 38.46 17.28
N ARG A 499 -37.64 37.62 17.92
CA ARG A 499 -38.02 36.40 18.68
C ARG A 499 -36.79 35.60 19.20
N ALA A 500 -36.85 35.37 20.51
CA ALA A 500 -36.17 34.48 21.47
C ALA A 500 -35.27 33.32 20.96
N CYS A 501 -34.02 33.24 21.47
CA CYS A 501 -33.47 32.33 22.52
C CYS A 501 -33.06 30.95 21.97
N LEU A 502 -31.81 30.48 22.07
CA LEU A 502 -31.03 30.17 23.28
C LEU A 502 -29.50 30.26 23.04
N SER A 503 -28.76 30.65 24.09
CA SER A 503 -27.29 30.82 24.14
C SER A 503 -26.49 29.50 24.18
N PRO A 504 -25.23 29.49 23.70
CA PRO A 504 -24.25 28.45 24.01
C PRO A 504 -23.39 28.81 25.23
N ALA A 505 -23.15 27.81 26.07
CA ALA A 505 -22.37 27.87 27.30
C ALA A 505 -20.87 28.07 27.05
N ARG A 506 -20.25 28.83 27.96
CA ARG A 506 -18.81 29.11 28.07
C ARG A 506 -18.05 27.85 28.48
N LEU A 507 -16.99 27.51 27.75
CA LEU A 507 -15.91 26.65 28.26
C LEU A 507 -14.66 27.50 28.50
N ARG A 508 -14.17 27.46 29.74
CA ARG A 508 -12.92 28.11 30.20
C ARG A 508 -11.70 27.27 29.78
N PRO A 509 -10.53 27.89 29.52
CA PRO A 509 -9.28 27.17 29.31
C PRO A 509 -8.72 26.63 30.64
N ARG A 510 -8.31 25.36 30.67
CA ARG A 510 -7.54 24.77 31.76
C ARG A 510 -6.04 24.94 31.52
N GLN A 511 -5.35 25.20 32.63
CA GLN A 511 -3.97 25.59 32.79
C GLN A 511 -2.96 24.52 32.36
N ALA A 512 -1.80 25.02 31.94
CA ALA A 512 -0.56 24.30 31.77
C ALA A 512 -0.03 23.73 33.10
N HIS A 513 0.49 22.51 33.06
CA HIS A 513 1.41 22.00 34.07
C HIS A 513 2.82 21.87 33.47
N SER A 514 3.72 22.66 34.03
CA SER A 514 5.16 22.56 33.91
C SER A 514 5.68 21.36 34.70
N TYR A 515 6.56 20.55 34.12
CA TYR A 515 7.55 19.78 34.87
C TYR A 515 8.94 20.05 34.29
N GLY A 516 9.80 20.60 35.13
CA GLY A 516 11.20 20.85 34.84
C GLY A 516 12.04 19.60 35.02
N GLY A 517 12.99 19.42 34.11
CA GLY A 517 14.11 18.48 34.23
C GLY A 517 15.38 19.19 33.82
N GLN A 518 16.33 19.27 34.76
CA GLN A 518 17.63 19.92 34.62
C GLN A 518 18.46 19.30 33.49
N LEU A 519 18.97 20.13 32.58
CA LEU A 519 20.01 19.75 31.63
C LEU A 519 21.29 20.49 32.02
N VAL A 520 22.22 19.71 32.57
CA VAL A 520 23.61 20.11 32.83
C VAL A 520 24.29 20.38 31.50
N GLY A 521 24.76 21.61 31.32
CA GLY A 521 25.44 22.05 30.13
C GLY A 521 26.84 21.46 29.99
N ARG A 522 27.19 21.08 28.75
CA ARG A 522 28.55 21.21 28.24
C ARG A 522 28.49 21.92 26.89
N ARG A 523 28.92 23.19 26.89
CA ARG A 523 29.27 23.96 25.71
C ARG A 523 30.58 23.41 25.15
N ILE A 524 30.61 23.06 23.88
CA ILE A 524 31.82 23.15 23.07
C ILE A 524 31.48 24.05 21.89
N ALA A 525 32.04 25.25 21.93
CA ALA A 525 32.13 26.15 20.81
C ALA A 525 33.34 25.72 19.96
N ALA A 526 33.16 25.64 18.65
CA ALA A 526 34.25 25.79 17.70
C ALA A 526 33.69 26.44 16.42
N ARG A 527 34.02 27.72 16.26
CA ARG A 527 34.16 28.38 14.96
C ARG A 527 35.26 27.65 14.18
N LEU A 528 35.10 27.50 12.87
CA LEU A 528 36.03 28.01 11.84
C LEU A 528 35.69 27.39 10.47
N TYR A 529 35.56 28.31 9.49
CA TYR A 529 35.43 28.16 8.03
C TYR A 529 34.14 27.57 7.44
#